data_AF-A0A354WUP1-F1
#
_entry.id   AF-A0A354WUP1-F1
#
_cell.length_a   1.000
_cell.length_b   1.000
_cell.length_c   1.000
_cell.angle_alpha   90.00
_cell.angle_beta   90.00
_cell.angle_gamma   90.00
#
_symmetry.space_group_name_H-M   'P 1'
#
loop_
_entity.id
_entity.type
_entity.pdbx_description
1 polymer ?
#
loop_
_entity_poly.entity_id
_entity_poly.type
_entity_poly.pdbx_seq_one_letter_code
_entity_poly.pdbx_strand_id
1 'polypeptide(L)'
;SKLAPHLLGAIAVAAYSYMSLVPLIQPPIMKLCTTKEQRMIKMTNLRPVTHFEKVAFPIVVAIVVSLLLPPVAALMGCLCLGNLFEVSGVTHRLSDTAQNSLCNIVTIFLATGTGLTMTGDKFLRLQTIEIIVLGLIAFAAGTAGGVLFGQIMRIASGNKVNPLIGSAGVSAVPMAARVSQVVGLKDNPSNYLL
;
A
#
# COMPACT_ATOMS: atom_id res chain seq x y z
N SER A 1 -6.53 15.59 7.87
CA SER A 1 -7.32 16.69 8.47
C SER A 1 -6.75 17.21 9.79
N LYS A 2 -6.30 16.35 10.73
CA LYS A 2 -5.85 16.77 12.08
C LYS A 2 -4.59 17.66 12.15
N LEU A 3 -3.74 17.68 11.12
CA LEU A 3 -2.46 18.40 11.14
C LEU A 3 -2.45 19.67 10.27
N ALA A 4 -2.93 19.61 9.02
CA ALA A 4 -2.99 20.76 8.12
C ALA A 4 -4.26 20.73 7.24
N PRO A 5 -5.42 21.21 7.73
CA PRO A 5 -6.69 21.11 7.00
C PRO A 5 -6.72 21.96 5.71
N HIS A 6 -5.93 23.04 5.65
CA HIS A 6 -5.86 23.92 4.49
C HIS A 6 -5.06 23.34 3.30
N LEU A 7 -4.25 22.29 3.54
CA LEU A 7 -3.49 21.58 2.50
C LEU A 7 -4.18 20.28 2.04
N LEU A 8 -5.32 19.93 2.64
CA LEU A 8 -5.97 18.64 2.45
C LEU A 8 -6.28 18.35 0.98
N GLY A 9 -6.80 19.33 0.24
CA GLY A 9 -7.12 19.18 -1.18
C GLY A 9 -5.88 18.92 -2.04
N ALA A 10 -4.82 19.71 -1.86
CA ALA A 10 -3.55 19.55 -2.59
C ALA A 10 -2.89 18.18 -2.31
N ILE A 11 -2.84 17.78 -1.04
CA ILE A 11 -2.26 16.49 -0.62
C ILE A 11 -3.07 15.33 -1.17
N ALA A 12 -4.41 15.39 -1.13
CA ALA A 12 -5.25 14.32 -1.63
C ALA A 12 -5.09 14.11 -3.14
N VAL A 13 -5.09 15.18 -3.93
CA VAL A 13 -4.88 15.08 -5.39
C VAL A 13 -3.48 14.57 -5.71
N ALA A 14 -2.45 15.06 -5.03
CA ALA A 14 -1.09 14.56 -5.19
C ALA A 14 -1.01 13.06 -4.84
N ALA A 15 -1.60 12.63 -3.72
CA ALA A 15 -1.57 11.24 -3.27
C ALA A 15 -2.20 10.28 -4.30
N TYR A 16 -3.42 10.56 -4.76
CA TYR A 16 -4.09 9.71 -5.76
C TYR A 16 -3.40 9.76 -7.13
N SER A 17 -2.87 10.92 -7.52
CA SER A 17 -2.09 11.06 -8.76
C SER A 17 -0.85 10.17 -8.72
N TYR A 18 -0.09 10.17 -7.62
CA TYR A 18 1.09 9.31 -7.49
C TYR A 18 0.77 7.83 -7.37
N MET A 19 -0.32 7.47 -6.71
CA MET A 19 -0.81 6.09 -6.72
C MET A 19 -1.12 5.59 -8.14
N SER A 20 -1.63 6.44 -9.03
CA SER A 20 -1.83 6.08 -10.44
C SER A 20 -0.52 5.97 -11.24
N LEU A 21 0.52 6.71 -10.84
CA LEU A 21 1.84 6.74 -11.48
C LEU A 21 2.79 5.64 -10.97
N VAL A 22 2.37 4.82 -9.99
CA VAL A 22 3.13 3.65 -9.50
C VAL A 22 3.72 2.81 -10.64
N PRO A 23 2.96 2.44 -11.71
CA PRO A 23 3.51 1.63 -12.81
C PRO A 23 4.58 2.32 -13.65
N LEU A 24 4.68 3.66 -13.59
CA LEU A 24 5.70 4.43 -14.29
C LEU A 24 6.94 4.60 -13.43
N ILE A 25 6.77 4.87 -12.13
CA ILE A 25 7.86 5.20 -11.20
C ILE A 25 8.56 3.93 -10.68
N GLN A 26 7.79 2.89 -10.36
CA GLN A 26 8.30 1.69 -9.68
C GLN A 26 9.25 0.86 -10.56
N PRO A 27 8.96 0.56 -11.85
CA PRO A 27 9.82 -0.32 -12.65
C PRO A 27 11.24 0.21 -12.92
N PRO A 28 11.48 1.50 -13.23
CA PRO A 28 12.82 2.04 -13.37
C PRO A 28 13.67 1.84 -12.10
N ILE A 29 13.09 2.11 -10.93
CA ILE A 29 13.78 1.97 -9.64
C ILE A 29 14.10 0.49 -9.36
N MET A 30 13.14 -0.40 -9.57
CA MET A 30 13.38 -1.84 -9.47
C MET A 30 14.53 -2.28 -10.36
N LYS A 31 14.57 -1.77 -11.61
CA LYS A 31 15.61 -2.12 -12.58
C LYS A 31 16.99 -1.59 -12.22
N LEU A 32 17.07 -0.39 -11.65
CA LEU A 32 18.32 0.24 -11.21
C LEU A 32 18.87 -0.42 -9.94
N CYS A 33 18.00 -0.79 -9.00
CA CYS A 33 18.42 -1.34 -7.72
C CYS A 33 18.67 -2.86 -7.75
N THR A 34 18.10 -3.62 -8.69
CA THR A 34 18.23 -5.10 -8.72
C THR A 34 18.86 -5.63 -10.01
N THR A 35 19.54 -6.77 -9.95
CA THR A 35 20.09 -7.44 -11.14
C THR A 35 19.12 -8.48 -11.71
N LYS A 36 19.28 -8.87 -12.99
CA LYS A 36 18.43 -9.90 -13.61
C LYS A 36 18.42 -11.21 -12.84
N GLU A 37 19.59 -11.69 -12.40
CA GLU A 37 19.72 -12.93 -11.61
C GLU A 37 18.89 -12.90 -10.33
N GLN A 38 18.89 -11.75 -9.63
CA GLN A 38 18.13 -11.58 -8.39
C GLN A 38 16.61 -11.61 -8.63
N ARG A 39 16.15 -11.12 -9.78
CA ARG A 39 14.73 -11.09 -10.14
C ARG A 39 14.19 -12.44 -10.57
N MET A 40 15.06 -13.35 -11.01
CA MET A 40 14.70 -14.71 -11.41
C MET A 40 14.49 -15.67 -10.23
N ILE A 41 14.76 -15.23 -8.99
CA ILE A 41 14.55 -16.03 -7.78
C ILE A 41 13.07 -16.42 -7.68
N LYS A 42 12.82 -17.73 -7.70
CA LYS A 42 11.49 -18.32 -7.52
C LYS A 42 11.14 -18.35 -6.04
N MET A 43 9.98 -17.80 -5.71
CA MET A 43 9.45 -17.86 -4.35
C MET A 43 8.87 -19.24 -4.06
N THR A 44 9.04 -19.72 -2.83
CA THR A 44 8.37 -20.94 -2.36
C THR A 44 6.87 -20.69 -2.18
N ASN A 45 6.07 -21.73 -2.35
CA ASN A 45 4.63 -21.66 -2.10
C ASN A 45 4.34 -21.24 -0.66
N LEU A 46 3.25 -20.48 -0.49
CA LEU A 46 2.78 -20.02 0.81
C LEU A 46 2.39 -21.21 1.69
N ARG A 47 2.68 -21.10 3.00
CA ARG A 47 2.20 -22.08 3.98
C ARG A 47 0.67 -22.08 4.03
N PRO A 48 0.00 -23.23 4.25
CA PRO A 48 -1.42 -23.24 4.55
C PRO A 48 -1.65 -22.50 5.88
N VAL A 49 -2.50 -21.47 5.86
CA VAL A 49 -2.86 -20.70 7.05
C VAL A 49 -4.21 -21.19 7.56
N THR A 50 -4.26 -21.55 8.83
CA THR A 50 -5.48 -22.07 9.46
C THR A 50 -6.52 -20.97 9.63
N HIS A 51 -7.81 -21.33 9.67
CA HIS A 51 -8.89 -20.37 9.91
C HIS A 51 -8.71 -19.63 11.24
N PHE A 52 -8.26 -20.35 12.29
CA PHE A 52 -7.97 -19.76 13.59
C PHE A 52 -6.89 -18.67 13.52
N GLU A 53 -5.78 -18.92 12.82
CA GLU A 53 -4.71 -17.92 12.63
C GLU A 53 -5.24 -16.67 11.92
N LYS A 54 -6.08 -16.83 10.89
CA LYS A 54 -6.64 -15.69 10.16
C LYS A 54 -7.55 -14.83 11.04
N VAL A 55 -8.39 -15.45 11.89
CA VAL A 55 -9.29 -14.73 12.81
C VAL A 55 -8.53 -14.09 13.96
N ALA A 56 -7.53 -14.78 14.52
CA ALA A 56 -6.75 -14.29 15.64
C ALA A 56 -5.83 -13.11 15.23
N PHE A 57 -5.33 -13.10 14.00
CA PHE A 57 -4.43 -12.07 13.48
C PHE A 57 -4.93 -10.62 13.69
N PRO A 58 -6.10 -10.21 13.19
CA PRO A 58 -6.57 -8.83 13.35
C PRO A 58 -6.81 -8.46 14.82
N ILE A 59 -7.23 -9.41 15.66
CA ILE A 59 -7.49 -9.18 17.09
C ILE A 59 -6.17 -8.92 17.84
N VAL A 60 -5.19 -9.80 17.66
CA VAL A 60 -3.89 -9.68 18.32
C VAL A 60 -3.18 -8.41 17.84
N VAL A 61 -3.19 -8.12 16.54
CA VAL A 61 -2.60 -6.89 15.99
C VAL A 61 -3.28 -5.65 16.55
N ALA A 62 -4.61 -5.62 16.63
CA ALA A 62 -5.32 -4.47 17.19
C ALA A 62 -4.95 -4.22 18.65
N ILE A 63 -4.87 -5.27 19.48
CA ILE A 63 -4.47 -5.16 20.90
C ILE A 63 -3.03 -4.67 21.01
N VAL A 64 -2.09 -5.32 20.32
CA VAL A 64 -0.66 -5.01 20.40
C VAL A 64 -0.39 -3.57 19.93
N VAL A 65 -0.97 -3.16 18.80
CA VAL A 65 -0.79 -1.81 18.28
C VAL A 65 -1.47 -0.76 19.17
N SER A 66 -2.63 -1.06 19.75
CA SER A 66 -3.30 -0.13 20.67
C SER A 66 -2.50 0.09 21.96
N LEU A 67 -1.81 -0.93 22.45
CA LEU A 67 -0.94 -0.82 23.64
C LEU A 67 0.36 -0.08 23.35
N LEU A 68 0.98 -0.32 22.19
CA LEU A 68 2.26 0.31 21.80
C LEU A 68 2.08 1.75 21.29
N LEU A 69 1.04 2.00 20.49
CA LEU A 69 0.82 3.24 19.75
C LEU A 69 -0.65 3.69 19.84
N PRO A 70 -1.11 4.20 21.00
CA PRO A 70 -2.49 4.65 21.21
C PRO A 70 -3.02 5.65 20.16
N PRO A 71 -2.22 6.61 19.63
CA PRO A 71 -2.71 7.55 18.61
C PRO A 71 -3.17 6.87 17.31
N VAL A 72 -2.66 5.68 16.99
CA VAL A 72 -2.97 4.92 15.77
C VAL A 72 -4.10 3.92 16.01
N ALA A 73 -4.53 3.71 17.26
CA ALA A 73 -5.52 2.71 17.64
C ALA A 73 -6.84 2.85 16.88
N ALA A 74 -7.32 4.09 16.64
CA ALA A 74 -8.54 4.30 15.88
C ALA A 74 -8.44 3.84 14.42
N LEU A 75 -7.31 4.13 13.76
CA LEU A 75 -7.09 3.72 12.36
C LEU A 75 -6.91 2.21 12.25
N MET A 76 -6.05 1.64 13.09
CA MET A 76 -5.78 0.20 13.10
C MET A 76 -6.98 -0.60 13.56
N GLY A 77 -7.75 -0.11 14.53
CA GLY A 77 -8.98 -0.73 15.00
C GLY A 77 -10.02 -0.85 13.89
N CYS A 78 -10.27 0.23 13.14
CA CYS A 78 -11.18 0.19 11.98
C CYS A 78 -10.69 -0.75 10.87
N LEU A 79 -9.38 -0.77 10.59
CA LEU A 79 -8.78 -1.68 9.60
C LEU A 79 -8.93 -3.15 10.02
N CYS A 80 -8.57 -3.47 11.27
CA CYS A 80 -8.66 -4.81 11.83
C CYS A 80 -10.12 -5.28 11.96
N LEU A 81 -11.07 -4.37 12.22
CA LEU A 81 -12.50 -4.67 12.23
C LEU A 81 -13.00 -5.08 10.82
N GLY A 82 -12.59 -4.36 9.77
CA GLY A 82 -12.90 -4.73 8.40
C GLY A 82 -12.36 -6.12 8.02
N ASN A 83 -11.11 -6.40 8.42
CA ASN A 83 -10.48 -7.72 8.24
C ASN A 83 -11.25 -8.82 8.99
N LEU A 84 -11.69 -8.55 10.22
CA LEU A 84 -12.48 -9.50 10.99
C LEU A 84 -13.85 -9.78 10.34
N PHE A 85 -14.51 -8.79 9.72
CA PHE A 85 -15.75 -9.04 8.97
C PHE A 85 -15.55 -9.97 7.78
N GLU A 86 -14.42 -9.86 7.09
CA GLU A 86 -14.09 -10.73 5.95
C GLU A 86 -13.78 -12.17 6.42
N VAL A 87 -13.01 -12.31 7.50
CA VAL A 87 -12.48 -13.60 7.94
C VAL A 87 -13.40 -14.36 8.91
N SER A 88 -14.32 -13.67 9.59
CA SER A 88 -15.17 -14.29 10.63
C SER A 88 -16.18 -15.32 10.09
N GLY A 89 -16.48 -15.32 8.78
CA GLY A 89 -17.38 -16.30 8.13
C GLY A 89 -18.88 -16.18 8.48
N VAL A 90 -19.24 -15.48 9.56
CA VAL A 90 -20.63 -15.31 10.02
C VAL A 90 -21.21 -13.91 9.71
N THR A 91 -20.38 -12.97 9.28
CA THR A 91 -20.73 -11.57 9.01
C THR A 91 -20.74 -11.23 7.53
N HIS A 92 -21.05 -12.21 6.65
CA HIS A 92 -21.00 -12.04 5.19
C HIS A 92 -21.78 -10.81 4.69
N ARG A 93 -23.01 -10.59 5.18
CA ARG A 93 -23.83 -9.42 4.81
C ARG A 93 -23.18 -8.10 5.22
N LEU A 94 -22.53 -8.06 6.38
CA LEU A 94 -21.83 -6.87 6.87
C LEU A 94 -20.57 -6.62 6.05
N SER A 95 -19.77 -7.65 5.78
CA SER A 95 -18.57 -7.56 4.96
C SER A 95 -18.89 -7.06 3.55
N ASP A 96 -19.88 -7.66 2.90
CA ASP A 96 -20.31 -7.28 1.54
C ASP A 96 -20.82 -5.83 1.50
N THR A 97 -21.67 -5.45 2.45
CA THR A 97 -22.16 -4.06 2.55
C THR A 97 -21.02 -3.07 2.81
N ALA A 98 -20.06 -3.42 3.65
CA ALA A 98 -18.92 -2.57 3.99
C ALA A 98 -17.98 -2.36 2.80
N GLN A 99 -17.63 -3.43 2.08
CA GLN A 99 -16.70 -3.39 0.93
C GLN A 99 -17.31 -2.72 -0.30
N ASN A 100 -18.62 -2.90 -0.53
CA ASN A 100 -19.32 -2.39 -1.71
C ASN A 100 -20.08 -1.10 -1.40
N SER A 101 -21.35 -1.23 -0.99
CA SER A 101 -22.29 -0.10 -0.90
C SER A 101 -21.81 1.01 0.01
N LEU A 102 -21.35 0.68 1.23
CA LEU A 102 -20.91 1.67 2.20
C LEU A 102 -19.61 2.36 1.75
N CYS A 103 -18.63 1.59 1.26
CA CYS A 103 -17.38 2.14 0.73
C CYS A 103 -17.65 3.11 -0.42
N ASN A 104 -18.53 2.74 -1.36
CA ASN A 104 -18.88 3.60 -2.50
C ASN A 104 -19.56 4.90 -2.06
N ILE A 105 -20.54 4.83 -1.14
CA ILE A 105 -21.24 6.01 -0.61
C ILE A 105 -20.25 6.95 0.11
N VAL A 106 -19.45 6.40 1.02
CA VAL A 106 -18.46 7.19 1.78
C VAL A 106 -17.39 7.77 0.85
N THR A 107 -16.97 7.04 -0.18
CA THR A 107 -16.03 7.52 -1.19
C THR A 107 -16.58 8.73 -1.95
N ILE A 108 -17.85 8.70 -2.37
CA ILE A 108 -18.49 9.83 -3.05
C ILE A 108 -18.51 11.06 -2.13
N PHE A 109 -18.89 10.90 -0.86
CA PHE A 109 -18.91 12.00 0.10
C PHE A 109 -17.51 12.52 0.42
N LEU A 110 -16.52 11.65 0.57
CA LEU A 110 -15.12 12.06 0.80
C LEU A 110 -14.54 12.77 -0.42
N ALA A 111 -14.78 12.28 -1.63
CA ALA A 111 -14.31 12.90 -2.86
C ALA A 111 -14.95 14.27 -3.06
N THR A 112 -16.27 14.37 -2.89
CA THR A 112 -17.00 15.64 -2.98
C THR A 112 -16.55 16.62 -1.90
N GLY A 113 -16.46 16.17 -0.64
CA GLY A 113 -16.02 16.99 0.49
C GLY A 113 -14.58 17.49 0.32
N THR A 114 -13.68 16.62 -0.16
CA THR A 114 -12.29 17.02 -0.44
C THR A 114 -12.23 17.99 -1.62
N GLY A 115 -13.00 17.75 -2.68
CA GLY A 115 -13.10 18.65 -3.84
C GLY A 115 -13.58 20.06 -3.46
N LEU A 116 -14.57 20.18 -2.56
CA LEU A 116 -15.04 21.47 -2.05
C LEU A 116 -13.96 22.28 -1.32
N THR A 117 -12.93 21.63 -0.77
CA THR A 117 -11.81 22.34 -0.14
C THR A 117 -10.79 22.92 -1.15
N MET A 118 -10.90 22.56 -2.43
CA MET A 118 -10.00 22.99 -3.51
C MET A 118 -10.43 24.33 -4.11
N THR A 119 -10.30 25.39 -3.31
CA THR A 119 -10.47 26.78 -3.81
C THR A 119 -9.24 27.19 -4.64
N GLY A 120 -9.47 27.92 -5.74
CA GLY A 120 -8.41 28.32 -6.68
C GLY A 120 -7.21 29.00 -6.01
N ASP A 121 -7.47 29.87 -5.04
CA ASP A 121 -6.44 30.61 -4.27
C ASP A 121 -5.61 29.73 -3.33
N LYS A 122 -6.12 28.56 -2.95
CA LYS A 122 -5.41 27.58 -2.12
C LYS A 122 -4.67 26.54 -2.95
N PHE A 123 -5.17 26.24 -4.14
CA PHE A 123 -4.58 25.24 -5.03
C PHE A 123 -3.44 25.81 -5.89
N LEU A 124 -3.61 27.00 -6.46
CA LEU A 124 -2.62 27.69 -7.31
C LEU A 124 -1.56 28.44 -6.49
N ARG A 125 -0.92 27.73 -5.55
CA ARG A 125 0.21 28.25 -4.76
C ARG A 125 1.48 27.50 -5.10
N LEU A 126 2.62 28.18 -5.02
CA LEU A 126 3.94 27.56 -5.17
C LEU A 126 4.12 26.34 -4.23
N GLN A 127 3.56 26.46 -3.02
CA GLN A 127 3.52 25.40 -2.00
C GLN A 127 2.87 24.10 -2.50
N THR A 128 1.85 24.18 -3.36
CA THR A 128 1.20 23.00 -3.93
C THR A 128 2.13 22.25 -4.88
N ILE A 129 2.92 22.99 -5.67
CA ILE A 129 3.92 22.41 -6.59
C ILE A 129 5.02 21.73 -5.77
N GLU A 130 5.46 22.35 -4.66
CA GLU A 130 6.42 21.75 -3.73
C GLU A 130 5.89 20.42 -3.14
N ILE A 131 4.63 20.39 -2.68
CA ILE A 131 3.98 19.17 -2.15
C ILE A 131 3.94 18.07 -3.21
N ILE A 132 3.60 18.44 -4.44
CA ILE A 132 3.62 17.54 -5.59
C ILE A 132 5.05 16.98 -5.74
N VAL A 133 6.06 17.81 -5.98
CA VAL A 133 7.42 17.32 -6.21
C VAL A 133 7.96 16.48 -5.03
N LEU A 134 7.72 16.92 -3.79
CA LEU A 134 8.10 16.17 -2.59
C LEU A 134 7.42 14.81 -2.52
N GLY A 135 6.13 14.72 -2.84
CA GLY A 135 5.39 13.45 -2.87
C GLY A 135 5.95 12.46 -3.90
N LEU A 136 6.36 12.96 -5.08
CA LEU A 136 6.99 12.13 -6.12
C LEU A 136 8.34 11.58 -5.64
N ILE A 137 9.18 12.44 -5.06
CA ILE A 137 10.49 12.04 -4.51
C ILE A 137 10.31 11.06 -3.35
N ALA A 138 9.36 11.32 -2.44
CA ALA A 138 9.05 10.43 -1.33
C ALA A 138 8.59 9.05 -1.81
N PHE A 139 7.78 8.98 -2.86
CA PHE A 139 7.34 7.72 -3.46
C PHE A 139 8.51 6.95 -4.11
N ALA A 140 9.37 7.66 -4.85
CA ALA A 140 10.58 7.09 -5.43
C ALA A 140 11.55 6.57 -4.35
N ALA A 141 11.80 7.36 -3.31
CA ALA A 141 12.63 6.98 -2.18
C ALA A 141 12.03 5.80 -1.39
N GLY A 142 10.72 5.77 -1.20
CA GLY A 142 10.01 4.65 -0.57
C GLY A 142 10.12 3.36 -1.37
N THR A 143 10.00 3.45 -2.70
CA THR A 143 10.21 2.29 -3.59
C THR A 143 11.66 1.80 -3.52
N ALA A 144 12.63 2.71 -3.57
CA ALA A 144 14.05 2.38 -3.48
C ALA A 144 14.38 1.75 -2.11
N GLY A 145 13.88 2.33 -1.02
CA GLY A 145 14.01 1.81 0.33
C GLY A 145 13.37 0.42 0.49
N GLY A 146 12.19 0.21 -0.08
CA GLY A 146 11.53 -1.10 -0.10
C GLY A 146 12.35 -2.16 -0.83
N VAL A 147 12.87 -1.83 -2.02
CA VAL A 147 13.74 -2.75 -2.79
C VAL A 147 15.05 -3.03 -2.07
N LEU A 148 15.68 -2.03 -1.46
CA LEU A 148 16.90 -2.19 -0.66
C LEU A 148 16.63 -3.10 0.55
N PHE A 149 15.51 -2.91 1.24
CA PHE A 149 15.11 -3.80 2.32
C PHE A 149 14.84 -5.23 1.81
N GLY A 150 14.22 -5.37 0.63
CA GLY A 150 14.08 -6.64 -0.06
C GLY A 150 15.41 -7.33 -0.36
N GLN A 151 16.47 -6.57 -0.66
CA GLN A 151 17.82 -7.13 -0.80
C GLN A 151 18.43 -7.56 0.52
N ILE A 152 18.24 -6.79 1.59
CA ILE A 152 18.69 -7.18 2.93
C ILE A 152 18.01 -8.50 3.32
N MET A 153 16.69 -8.62 3.09
CA MET A 153 15.96 -9.87 3.33
C MET A 153 16.47 -11.03 2.46
N ARG A 154 16.84 -10.77 1.21
CA ARG A 154 17.47 -11.78 0.34
C ARG A 154 18.76 -12.31 0.96
N ILE A 155 19.65 -11.42 1.41
CA ILE A 155 20.95 -11.78 1.99
C ILE A 155 20.74 -12.53 3.30
N ALA A 156 19.89 -12.01 4.20
CA ALA A 156 19.59 -12.64 5.49
C ALA A 156 18.93 -14.03 5.36
N SER A 157 18.14 -14.25 4.30
CA SER A 157 17.44 -15.53 4.07
C SER A 157 18.23 -16.52 3.22
N GLY A 158 19.48 -16.20 2.84
CA GLY A 158 20.29 -17.07 1.97
C GLY A 158 19.75 -17.19 0.54
N ASN A 159 19.38 -16.07 -0.08
CA ASN A 159 18.84 -15.98 -1.47
C ASN A 159 17.48 -16.62 -1.73
N LYS A 160 16.66 -16.80 -0.68
CA LYS A 160 15.28 -17.33 -0.83
C LYS A 160 14.23 -16.27 -1.18
N VAL A 161 14.49 -14.99 -0.91
CA VAL A 161 13.52 -13.90 -1.07
C VAL A 161 13.82 -13.10 -2.33
N ASN A 162 12.81 -12.91 -3.18
CA ASN A 162 12.94 -12.07 -4.37
C ASN A 162 12.87 -10.58 -3.96
N PRO A 163 13.88 -9.75 -4.27
CA PRO A 163 13.89 -8.34 -3.88
C PRO A 163 12.80 -7.50 -4.55
N LEU A 164 12.16 -7.99 -5.63
CA LEU A 164 11.01 -7.32 -6.25
C LEU A 164 9.82 -7.20 -5.28
N ILE A 165 9.68 -8.13 -4.31
CA ILE A 165 8.66 -8.08 -3.26
C ILE A 165 8.82 -6.83 -2.40
N GLY A 166 10.05 -6.35 -2.22
CA GLY A 166 10.32 -5.13 -1.46
C GLY A 166 9.63 -3.90 -2.05
N SER A 167 9.52 -3.81 -3.38
CA SER A 167 8.78 -2.72 -4.02
C SER A 167 7.26 -2.86 -3.91
N ALA A 168 6.75 -4.10 -3.77
CA ALA A 168 5.33 -4.35 -3.52
C ALA A 168 4.87 -3.90 -2.13
N GLY A 169 5.81 -3.60 -1.22
CA GLY A 169 5.52 -3.04 0.11
C GLY A 169 5.02 -1.60 0.09
N VAL A 170 5.15 -0.89 -1.05
CA VAL A 170 4.54 0.43 -1.21
C VAL A 170 3.02 0.26 -1.28
N SER A 171 2.28 0.90 -0.38
CA SER A 171 0.87 0.61 -0.03
C SER A 171 -0.18 0.89 -1.13
N ALA A 172 0.20 0.92 -2.41
CA ALA A 172 -0.70 0.96 -3.55
C ALA A 172 -1.26 -0.44 -3.86
N VAL A 173 -2.07 -0.97 -2.93
CA VAL A 173 -2.73 -2.28 -3.07
C VAL A 173 -3.86 -2.18 -4.11
N PRO A 174 -4.06 -3.16 -5.02
CA PRO A 174 -3.19 -4.29 -5.35
C PRO A 174 -2.16 -3.97 -6.46
N MET A 175 -2.11 -2.73 -6.95
CA MET A 175 -1.38 -2.34 -8.15
C MET A 175 0.14 -2.48 -8.02
N ALA A 176 0.74 -2.15 -6.87
CA ALA A 176 2.18 -2.28 -6.62
C ALA A 176 2.66 -3.75 -6.69
N ALA A 177 1.84 -4.68 -6.20
CA ALA A 177 2.10 -6.12 -6.31
C ALA A 177 1.99 -6.59 -7.77
N ARG A 178 0.95 -6.12 -8.51
CA ARG A 178 0.81 -6.43 -9.94
C ARG A 178 1.97 -5.88 -10.78
N VAL A 179 2.44 -4.66 -10.51
CA VAL A 179 3.61 -4.08 -11.20
C VAL A 179 4.85 -4.94 -10.93
N SER A 180 5.03 -5.38 -9.68
CA SER A 180 6.13 -6.29 -9.32
C SER A 180 6.05 -7.63 -10.04
N GLN A 181 4.85 -8.20 -10.16
CA GLN A 181 4.62 -9.42 -10.93
C GLN A 181 4.92 -9.23 -12.42
N VAL A 182 4.46 -8.14 -13.04
CA VAL A 182 4.73 -7.85 -14.46
C VAL A 182 6.24 -7.71 -14.72
N VAL A 183 6.98 -7.05 -13.82
CA VAL A 183 8.44 -6.95 -13.93
C VAL A 183 9.11 -8.32 -13.72
N GLY A 184 8.65 -9.11 -12.76
CA GLY A 184 9.16 -10.47 -12.54
C GLY A 184 8.92 -11.41 -13.72
N LEU A 185 7.73 -11.38 -14.31
CA LEU A 185 7.38 -12.19 -15.49
C LEU A 185 8.19 -11.82 -16.73
N LYS A 186 8.60 -10.55 -16.87
CA LYS A 186 9.47 -10.11 -17.97
C LYS A 186 10.87 -10.73 -17.89
N ASP A 187 11.38 -10.97 -16.69
CA ASP A 187 12.71 -11.56 -16.48
C ASP A 187 12.64 -13.10 -16.31
N ASN A 188 11.51 -13.65 -15.82
CA ASN A 188 11.25 -15.08 -15.76
C ASN A 188 9.75 -15.38 -15.98
N PRO A 189 9.35 -15.89 -17.17
CA PRO A 189 7.95 -16.17 -17.49
C PRO A 189 7.28 -17.22 -16.59
N SER A 190 8.05 -18.04 -15.87
CA SER A 190 7.54 -19.05 -14.94
C SER A 190 7.54 -18.58 -13.48
N ASN A 191 7.86 -17.31 -13.19
CA ASN A 191 7.95 -16.77 -11.84
C ASN A 191 6.71 -15.92 -11.49
N TYR A 192 5.75 -16.54 -10.81
CA TYR A 192 4.54 -15.86 -10.33
C TYR A 192 4.78 -15.32 -8.91
N LEU A 193 4.64 -14.00 -8.76
CA LEU A 193 4.86 -13.25 -7.51
C LEU A 193 3.55 -12.78 -6.86
N LEU A 194 2.41 -13.01 -7.52
CA LEU A 194 1.05 -12.73 -7.05
C LEU A 194 0.27 -14.04 -6.99
#